data_AF-A0A7C6CLM5-F1
#
_entry.id   AF-A0A7C6CLM5-F1
#
_cell.length_a   1.000
_cell.length_b   1.000
_cell.length_c   1.000
_cell.angle_alpha   90.00
_cell.angle_beta   90.00
_cell.angle_gamma   90.00
#
_symmetry.space_group_name_H-M   'P 1'
#
loop_
_entity.id
_entity.type
_entity.pdbx_description
1 polymer ?
#
loop_
_entity_poly.entity_id
_entity_poly.type
_entity_poly.pdbx_seq_one_letter_code
_entity_poly.pdbx_strand_id
1 'polypeptide(L)'
;MYFNKTYHRGESYDRSYSVTLRPDLVLQLKDEIYIFDAKFKLERLDIDILESNDEENGTPSGTTFKKADLYKMHTYRDAIRGCRGAYVLYPGEETQIFYVDETGSLEGVGALSCCVGRENGDLEDFVASIIHLFRHD
;
A
#
# COMPACT_ATOMS: atom_id res chain seq x y z
N MET A 1 -12.14 1.20 9.44
CA MET A 1 -11.54 1.55 8.13
C MET A 1 -11.91 2.98 7.80
N TYR A 2 -10.97 3.76 7.26
CA TYR A 2 -11.17 5.16 6.91
C TYR A 2 -10.60 5.46 5.53
N PHE A 3 -11.35 6.21 4.72
CA PHE A 3 -10.83 6.80 3.48
C PHE A 3 -10.31 8.21 3.77
N ASN A 4 -9.17 8.57 3.19
CA ASN A 4 -8.63 9.92 3.20
C ASN A 4 -8.48 10.52 4.62
N LYS A 5 -8.18 9.67 5.61
CA LYS A 5 -8.00 10.10 7.00
C LYS A 5 -6.81 11.04 7.09
N THR A 6 -6.99 12.18 7.74
CA THR A 6 -5.93 13.19 7.86
C THR A 6 -5.27 13.11 9.22
N TYR A 7 -3.98 12.81 9.21
CA TYR A 7 -3.09 12.77 10.37
C TYR A 7 -2.40 14.10 10.51
N HIS A 8 -3.02 15.02 11.25
CA HIS A 8 -2.36 16.29 11.59
C HIS A 8 -1.11 16.05 12.44
N ARG A 9 -0.17 17.01 12.37
CA ARG A 9 0.98 17.03 13.26
C ARG A 9 0.54 17.07 14.73
N GLY A 10 1.11 16.20 15.56
CA GLY A 10 0.84 16.15 17.00
C GLY A 10 1.62 15.02 17.67
N GLU A 11 1.50 14.91 18.99
CA GLU A 11 2.23 13.90 19.78
C GLU A 11 1.40 12.68 20.15
N SER A 12 0.08 12.80 20.10
CA SER A 12 -0.85 11.73 20.43
C SER A 12 -0.75 10.53 19.47
N TYR A 13 -1.26 9.39 19.91
CA TYR A 13 -1.62 8.29 19.03
C TYR A 13 -2.53 8.80 17.89
N ASP A 14 -2.46 8.16 16.71
CA ASP A 14 -3.25 8.57 15.52
C ASP A 14 -2.92 9.99 15.01
N ARG A 15 -1.69 10.45 15.26
CA ARG A 15 -1.12 11.70 14.72
C ARG A 15 0.22 11.42 14.04
N SER A 16 0.58 12.32 13.13
CA SER A 16 1.92 12.36 12.55
C SER A 16 2.86 13.17 13.47
N TYR A 17 4.09 12.71 13.71
CA TYR A 17 5.02 13.46 14.59
C TYR A 17 5.61 14.71 13.92
N SER A 18 5.70 14.72 12.58
CA SER A 18 6.42 15.75 11.82
C SER A 18 5.49 16.68 11.04
N VAL A 19 4.73 16.15 10.08
CA VAL A 19 3.92 16.91 9.11
C VAL A 19 2.53 16.32 8.94
N THR A 20 1.57 17.10 8.44
CA THR A 20 0.24 16.58 8.14
C THR A 20 0.32 15.59 6.98
N LEU A 21 -0.24 14.39 7.18
CA LEU A 21 -0.26 13.31 6.21
C LEU A 21 -1.70 12.85 5.95
N ARG A 22 -1.99 12.44 4.71
CA ARG A 22 -3.33 12.00 4.29
C ARG A 22 -3.19 10.81 3.34
N PRO A 23 -3.09 9.58 3.87
CA PRO A 23 -3.15 8.36 3.05
C PRO A 23 -4.56 8.14 2.47
N ASP A 24 -4.65 7.40 1.36
CA ASP A 24 -5.93 7.13 0.70
C ASP A 24 -6.83 6.21 1.52
N LEU A 25 -6.29 5.11 2.05
CA LEU A 25 -7.03 4.13 2.84
C LEU A 25 -6.26 3.75 4.10
N VAL A 26 -7.00 3.71 5.21
CA VAL A 26 -6.49 3.33 6.52
C VAL A 26 -7.33 2.21 7.10
N LEU A 27 -6.68 1.08 7.35
CA LEU A 27 -7.22 0.00 8.15
C LEU A 27 -6.69 0.15 9.57
N GLN A 28 -7.57 0.54 10.49
CA GLN A 28 -7.26 0.65 11.91
C GLN A 28 -7.93 -0.51 12.65
N LEU A 29 -7.13 -1.31 13.35
CA LEU A 29 -7.55 -2.51 14.08
C LEU A 29 -6.97 -2.42 15.49
N LYS A 30 -7.83 -2.20 16.50
CA LYS A 30 -7.42 -1.81 17.86
C LYS A 30 -6.42 -0.62 17.80
N ASP A 31 -5.21 -0.81 18.30
CA ASP A 31 -4.15 0.19 18.35
C ASP A 31 -3.13 0.06 17.20
N GLU A 32 -3.43 -0.74 16.19
CA GLU A 32 -2.59 -0.93 15.01
C GLU A 32 -3.18 -0.28 13.76
N ILE A 33 -2.32 0.39 13.00
CA ILE A 33 -2.69 1.09 11.76
C ILE A 33 -1.94 0.47 10.58
N TYR A 34 -2.71 0.09 9.56
CA TYR A 34 -2.21 -0.34 8.26
C TYR A 34 -2.69 0.65 7.20
N ILE A 35 -1.75 1.14 6.40
CA ILE A 35 -2.00 2.14 5.36
C ILE A 35 -1.92 1.51 3.99
N PHE A 36 -2.89 1.83 3.14
CA PHE A 36 -2.89 1.50 1.73
C PHE A 36 -3.07 2.78 0.92
N ASP A 37 -2.12 3.07 0.04
CA ASP A 37 -2.14 4.24 -0.83
C ASP A 37 -2.17 3.79 -2.28
N ALA A 38 -3.12 4.26 -3.06
CA ALA A 38 -3.42 3.69 -4.36
C ALA A 38 -2.75 4.51 -5.47
N LYS A 39 -1.82 3.90 -6.19
CA LYS A 39 -1.13 4.49 -7.34
C LYS A 39 -1.80 4.05 -8.64
N PHE A 40 -3.03 4.48 -8.86
CA PHE A 40 -3.69 4.33 -10.15
C PHE A 40 -3.61 5.65 -10.90
N LYS A 41 -2.61 5.77 -11.77
CA LYS A 41 -2.58 6.88 -12.72
C LYS A 41 -3.66 6.64 -13.75
N LEU A 42 -4.56 7.62 -13.88
CA LEU A 42 -5.50 7.72 -14.99
C LEU A 42 -4.76 8.19 -16.28
N GLU A 43 -3.60 7.60 -16.59
CA GLU A 43 -3.16 7.57 -17.98
C GLU A 43 -4.17 6.61 -18.61
N ARG A 44 -5.12 7.20 -19.37
CA ARG A 44 -6.30 6.57 -20.00
C ARG A 44 -6.09 5.07 -20.04
N LEU A 45 -6.96 4.30 -19.37
CA LEU A 45 -7.12 2.86 -19.63
C LEU A 45 -6.86 2.66 -21.12
N ASP A 46 -5.68 2.15 -21.46
CA ASP A 46 -5.40 1.64 -22.77
C ASP A 46 -6.26 0.38 -22.82
N ILE A 47 -7.53 0.58 -23.16
CA ILE A 47 -8.42 -0.45 -23.69
C ILE A 47 -7.68 -1.18 -24.83
N ASP A 48 -6.71 -0.50 -25.46
CA ASP A 48 -5.80 -1.03 -26.46
C ASP A 48 -4.72 -1.99 -25.91
N ILE A 49 -4.24 -1.90 -24.65
CA ILE A 49 -3.21 -2.81 -24.11
C ILE A 49 -3.74 -4.25 -23.92
N LEU A 50 -5.05 -4.43 -23.80
CA LEU A 50 -5.65 -5.78 -23.82
C LEU A 50 -5.80 -6.34 -25.25
N GLU A 51 -5.66 -5.51 -26.30
CA GLU A 51 -5.83 -5.91 -27.70
C GLU A 51 -4.54 -5.86 -28.54
N SER A 52 -3.48 -5.15 -28.14
CA SER A 52 -2.22 -5.08 -28.88
C SER A 52 -1.06 -5.72 -28.13
N ASN A 53 -0.87 -7.03 -28.36
CA ASN A 53 0.41 -7.71 -28.16
C ASN A 53 1.39 -7.26 -29.25
N ASP A 54 1.94 -6.05 -29.14
CA ASP A 54 3.13 -5.69 -29.92
C ASP A 54 4.22 -5.12 -29.02
N GLU A 55 5.38 -5.74 -29.17
CA GLU A 55 6.61 -5.54 -28.41
C GLU A 55 7.26 -4.20 -28.76
N GLU A 56 7.35 -3.27 -27.80
CA GLU A 56 8.40 -2.23 -27.84
C GLU A 56 8.77 -1.72 -26.44
N ASN A 57 9.90 -2.23 -25.93
CA ASN A 57 10.79 -1.69 -24.89
C ASN A 57 10.34 -0.44 -24.11
N GLY A 58 9.37 -0.60 -23.23
CA GLY A 58 9.09 0.34 -22.15
C GLY A 58 7.93 -0.17 -21.33
N THR A 59 8.18 -0.67 -20.11
CA THR A 59 7.11 -0.96 -19.16
C THR A 59 6.23 0.28 -19.03
N PRO A 60 4.90 0.20 -19.29
CA PRO A 60 4.01 1.35 -19.20
C PRO A 60 4.22 2.07 -17.87
N SER A 61 4.16 3.40 -17.88
CA SER A 61 4.41 4.29 -16.73
C SER A 61 3.31 4.19 -15.66
N GLY A 62 3.06 2.99 -15.16
CA GLY A 62 1.96 2.61 -14.29
C GLY A 62 2.04 1.15 -13.83
N THR A 63 2.69 0.26 -14.59
CA THR A 63 2.77 -1.18 -14.28
C THR A 63 3.90 -1.57 -13.33
N THR A 64 4.65 -0.58 -12.85
CA THR A 64 5.74 -0.77 -11.87
C THR A 64 5.65 0.30 -10.77
N PHE A 65 6.04 -0.06 -9.55
CA PHE A 65 6.23 0.91 -8.47
C PHE A 65 7.60 1.56 -8.57
N LYS A 66 7.70 2.83 -8.19
CA LYS A 66 8.95 3.60 -8.17
C LYS A 66 9.50 3.65 -6.76
N LYS A 67 10.82 3.87 -6.62
CA LYS A 67 11.45 4.12 -5.31
C LYS A 67 10.75 5.24 -4.52
N ALA A 68 10.26 6.26 -5.20
CA ALA A 68 9.51 7.35 -4.58
C ALA A 68 8.20 6.88 -3.92
N ASP A 69 7.54 5.85 -4.45
CA ASP A 69 6.33 5.26 -3.85
C ASP A 69 6.70 4.54 -2.56
N LEU A 70 7.80 3.77 -2.55
CA LEU A 70 8.32 3.14 -1.32
C LEU A 70 8.77 4.17 -0.27
N TYR A 71 9.40 5.27 -0.68
CA TYR A 71 9.78 6.34 0.25
C TYR A 71 8.55 7.01 0.87
N LYS A 72 7.45 7.14 0.11
CA LYS A 72 6.17 7.61 0.65
C LYS A 72 5.63 6.63 1.70
N MET A 73 5.76 5.33 1.46
CA MET A 73 5.31 4.31 2.44
C MET A 73 6.16 4.33 3.72
N HIS A 74 7.48 4.45 3.61
CA HIS A 74 8.35 4.69 4.77
C HIS A 74 7.94 5.96 5.53
N THR A 75 7.64 7.04 4.80
CA THR A 75 7.18 8.29 5.42
C THR A 75 5.91 8.07 6.23
N TYR A 76 4.92 7.33 5.69
CA TYR A 76 3.70 7.03 6.44
C TYR A 76 3.97 6.15 7.67
N ARG A 77 4.68 5.03 7.51
CA ARG A 77 4.99 4.10 8.59
C ARG A 77 5.72 4.80 9.74
N ASP A 78 6.74 5.59 9.40
CA ASP A 78 7.60 6.20 10.41
C ASP A 78 6.94 7.41 11.07
N ALA A 79 6.20 8.21 10.29
CA ALA A 79 5.64 9.46 10.79
C ALA A 79 4.35 9.27 11.61
N ILE A 80 3.50 8.31 11.25
CA ILE A 80 2.19 8.10 11.87
C ILE A 80 2.32 7.14 13.05
N ARG A 81 2.08 7.64 14.27
CA ARG A 81 2.15 6.81 15.48
C ARG A 81 1.09 5.71 15.45
N GLY A 82 1.52 4.47 15.72
CA GLY A 82 0.67 3.28 15.66
C GLY A 82 0.64 2.62 14.28
N CYS A 83 1.32 3.18 13.27
CA CYS A 83 1.43 2.56 11.96
C CYS A 83 2.38 1.36 12.01
N ARG A 84 1.84 0.17 11.75
CA ARG A 84 2.57 -1.10 11.67
C ARG A 84 3.03 -1.36 10.24
N GLY A 85 2.16 -1.06 9.27
CA GLY A 85 2.43 -1.31 7.86
C GLY A 85 1.95 -0.20 6.94
N ALA A 86 2.69 0.08 5.88
CA ALA A 86 2.26 1.01 4.82
C ALA A 86 2.60 0.46 3.43
N TYR A 87 1.60 0.34 2.56
CA TYR A 87 1.73 -0.34 1.28
C TYR A 87 1.14 0.49 0.15
N VAL A 88 1.87 0.58 -0.96
CA VAL A 88 1.31 1.14 -2.20
C VAL A 88 0.58 0.04 -2.96
N LEU A 89 -0.68 0.28 -3.33
CA LEU A 89 -1.41 -0.55 -4.29
C LEU A 89 -1.14 -0.01 -5.68
N TYR A 90 -0.72 -0.86 -6.61
CA TYR A 90 -0.39 -0.39 -7.97
C TYR A 90 -0.76 -1.41 -9.05
N PRO A 91 -1.08 -0.98 -10.28
CA PRO A 91 -1.52 -1.87 -11.35
C PRO A 91 -0.36 -2.58 -12.05
N GLY A 92 0.42 -3.37 -11.30
CA GLY A 92 1.47 -4.24 -11.83
C GLY A 92 1.19 -5.72 -11.58
N GLU A 93 2.24 -6.53 -11.68
CA GLU A 93 2.15 -7.99 -11.52
C GLU A 93 2.92 -8.52 -10.31
N GLU A 94 3.89 -7.75 -9.78
CA GLU A 94 4.79 -8.22 -8.74
C GLU A 94 4.48 -7.62 -7.37
N THR A 95 4.26 -8.46 -6.37
CA THR A 95 4.19 -8.00 -4.98
C THR A 95 5.59 -8.01 -4.36
N GLN A 96 5.97 -6.91 -3.70
CA GLN A 96 7.21 -6.83 -2.95
C GLN A 96 6.98 -6.17 -1.58
N ILE A 97 7.17 -6.96 -0.52
CA ILE A 97 7.02 -6.52 0.87
C ILE A 97 8.37 -6.59 1.58
N PHE A 98 8.70 -5.53 2.32
CA PHE A 98 9.86 -5.43 3.18
C PHE A 98 9.41 -5.39 4.63
N TYR A 99 9.45 -6.55 5.28
CA TYR A 99 9.13 -6.67 6.71
C TYR A 99 10.23 -6.06 7.58
N VAL A 100 9.86 -5.53 8.75
CA VAL A 100 10.81 -4.98 9.73
C VAL A 100 11.67 -6.07 10.36
N ASP A 101 11.08 -7.24 10.59
CA ASP A 101 11.75 -8.41 11.12
C ASP A 101 11.26 -9.70 10.45
N GLU A 102 12.02 -10.78 10.63
CA GLU A 102 11.70 -12.12 10.08
C GLU A 102 10.77 -12.92 11.02
N THR A 103 10.15 -12.29 12.02
CA THR A 103 9.43 -13.00 13.10
C THR A 103 7.99 -13.37 12.74
N GLY A 104 7.55 -13.07 11.52
CA GLY A 104 6.16 -13.23 11.09
C GLY A 104 5.26 -12.07 11.49
N SER A 105 5.83 -10.96 11.99
CA SER A 105 5.08 -9.71 12.13
C SER A 105 4.70 -9.17 10.74
N LEU A 106 3.49 -8.62 10.61
CA LEU A 106 3.08 -7.93 9.38
C LEU A 106 3.55 -6.46 9.37
N GLU A 107 4.59 -6.14 10.15
CA GLU A 107 5.16 -4.81 10.21
C GLU A 107 6.09 -4.59 9.02
N GLY A 108 5.91 -3.50 8.28
CA GLY A 108 6.73 -3.29 7.09
C GLY A 108 6.27 -2.19 6.16
N VAL A 109 6.92 -2.13 5.00
CA VAL A 109 6.46 -1.34 3.86
C VAL A 109 6.56 -2.16 2.59
N GLY A 110 5.79 -1.80 1.57
CA GLY A 110 5.90 -2.53 0.31
C GLY A 110 5.02 -1.98 -0.80
N ALA A 111 5.08 -2.69 -1.91
CA ALA A 111 4.20 -2.52 -3.06
C ALA A 111 3.40 -3.80 -3.25
N LEU A 112 2.08 -3.68 -3.21
CA LEU A 112 1.15 -4.78 -3.45
C LEU A 112 0.62 -4.63 -4.87
N SER A 113 0.77 -5.69 -5.65
CA SER A 113 0.20 -5.80 -6.98
C SER A 113 -1.33 -5.76 -6.90
N CYS A 114 -1.97 -4.94 -7.74
CA CYS A 114 -3.41 -4.79 -7.84
C CYS A 114 -3.84 -4.61 -9.30
N CYS A 115 -3.91 -5.73 -10.02
CA CYS A 115 -4.41 -5.83 -11.38
C CYS A 115 -5.90 -5.49 -11.48
N VAL A 116 -6.25 -4.69 -12.49
CA VAL A 116 -7.65 -4.40 -12.83
C VAL A 116 -8.21 -5.54 -13.68
N GLY A 117 -9.41 -6.02 -13.35
CA GLY A 117 -10.12 -7.04 -14.15
C GLY A 117 -9.58 -8.47 -14.00
N ARG A 118 -8.69 -8.72 -13.04
CA ARG A 118 -8.19 -10.05 -12.66
C ARG A 118 -8.26 -10.23 -11.14
N GLU A 119 -8.18 -11.47 -10.69
CA GLU A 119 -8.07 -11.78 -9.26
C GLU A 119 -6.69 -11.35 -8.73
N ASN A 120 -6.66 -10.83 -7.51
CA ASN A 120 -5.44 -10.32 -6.86
C ASN A 120 -5.11 -11.18 -5.64
N GLY A 121 -4.61 -12.39 -5.89
CA GLY A 121 -4.32 -13.39 -4.86
C GLY A 121 -3.39 -12.86 -3.77
N ASP A 122 -2.25 -12.26 -4.12
CA ASP A 122 -1.30 -11.70 -3.15
C ASP A 122 -1.94 -10.66 -2.22
N LEU A 123 -2.80 -9.78 -2.76
CA LEU A 123 -3.50 -8.76 -1.99
C LEU A 123 -4.53 -9.41 -1.06
N GLU A 124 -5.26 -10.40 -1.56
CA GLU A 124 -6.24 -11.16 -0.77
C GLU A 124 -5.57 -11.89 0.39
N ASP A 125 -4.51 -12.65 0.11
CA ASP A 125 -3.72 -13.38 1.11
C ASP A 125 -3.12 -12.43 2.15
N PHE A 126 -2.62 -11.28 1.71
CA PHE A 126 -2.08 -10.26 2.61
C PHE A 126 -3.15 -9.67 3.54
N VAL A 127 -4.30 -9.28 3.00
CA VAL A 127 -5.43 -8.76 3.80
C VAL A 127 -5.98 -9.85 4.74
N ALA A 128 -6.08 -11.09 4.28
CA ALA A 128 -6.48 -12.23 5.09
C ALA A 128 -5.52 -12.46 6.25
N SER A 129 -4.21 -12.36 6.00
CA SER A 129 -3.16 -12.47 7.03
C SER A 129 -3.29 -11.40 8.10
N ILE A 130 -3.54 -10.13 7.70
CA ILE A 130 -3.84 -9.06 8.65
C ILE A 130 -5.04 -9.46 9.50
N ILE A 131 -6.18 -9.77 8.88
CA ILE A 131 -7.41 -10.11 9.61
C ILE A 131 -7.22 -11.31 10.55
N HIS A 132 -6.45 -12.32 10.14
CA HIS A 132 -6.19 -13.50 10.94
C HIS A 132 -5.37 -13.18 12.19
N LEU A 133 -4.29 -12.39 12.05
CA LEU A 133 -3.47 -11.93 13.17
C LEU A 133 -4.34 -11.27 14.26
N PHE A 134 -5.26 -10.40 13.86
CA PHE A 134 -6.16 -9.72 14.81
C PHE A 134 -7.25 -10.58 15.44
N ARG A 135 -7.63 -11.69 14.81
CA ARG A 135 -8.66 -12.59 15.36
C ARG A 135 -8.12 -13.55 16.42
N HIS A 136 -6.80 -13.73 16.46
CA HIS A 136 -6.13 -14.64 17.38
C HIS A 136 -5.40 -13.93 18.53
N ASP A 137 -5.48 -12.60 18.61
CA ASP A 137 -5.07 -11.73 19.74
C ASP A 137 -6.25 -11.20 20.58
#